data_AF-R5MW22-F1
#
_entry.id   AF-R5MW22-F1
#
_cell.length_a   1.000
_cell.length_b   1.000
_cell.length_c   1.000
_cell.angle_alpha   90.00
_cell.angle_beta   90.00
_cell.angle_gamma   90.00
#
_symmetry.space_group_name_H-M   'P 1'
#
loop_
_entity.id
_entity.type
_entity.pdbx_description
1 polymer ?
#
loop_
_entity_poly.entity_id
_entity_poly.type
_entity_poly.pdbx_seq_one_letter_code
_entity_poly.pdbx_strand_id
1 'polypeptide(L)'
;MYKFIHLISALIRQFALPNPYINIIGNEVYADLFNIFIGGTILHFCAYILTGCGYTRGVDDPASGSFGYLISYCYVTALITALGYFISNITVFIIVFIVLYTVSCILVGYGN
;
A
#
# COMPACT_ATOMS: atom_id res chain seq x y z
N MET A 1 -16.34 9.09 5.38
CA MET A 1 -15.97 7.84 4.70
C MET A 1 -14.48 7.56 4.72
N TYR A 2 -13.62 8.44 4.17
CA TYR A 2 -12.17 8.20 4.09
C TYR A 2 -11.50 7.76 5.40
N LYS A 3 -11.70 8.49 6.52
CA LYS A 3 -11.09 8.14 7.82
C LYS A 3 -11.53 6.77 8.35
N PHE A 4 -12.77 6.38 8.09
CA PHE A 4 -13.32 5.09 8.52
C PHE A 4 -12.76 3.95 7.68
N ILE A 5 -12.71 4.13 6.36
CA ILE A 5 -12.08 3.18 5.42
C ILE A 5 -10.60 3.02 5.77
N HIS A 6 -9.88 4.12 6.02
CA HIS A 6 -8.49 4.11 6.43
C HIS A 6 -8.26 3.28 7.71
N LEU A 7 -9.11 3.47 8.74
CA LEU A 7 -8.98 2.71 9.98
C LEU A 7 -9.25 1.21 9.77
N ILE A 8 -10.32 0.85 9.06
CA ILE A 8 -10.65 -0.54 8.77
C ILE A 8 -9.54 -1.21 7.95
N SER A 9 -9.05 -0.53 6.92
CA SER A 9 -7.94 -0.99 6.08
C SER A 9 -6.69 -1.29 6.90
N ALA A 10 -6.31 -0.42 7.85
CA ALA A 10 -5.18 -0.65 8.74
C ALA A 10 -5.40 -1.87 9.65
N LEU A 11 -6.61 -2.05 10.20
CA LEU A 11 -6.94 -3.19 11.06
C LEU A 11 -6.92 -4.52 10.29
N ILE A 12 -7.48 -4.56 9.07
CA ILE A 12 -7.45 -5.75 8.21
C ILE A 12 -6.00 -6.14 7.90
N ARG A 13 -5.15 -5.16 7.56
CA ARG A 13 -3.73 -5.43 7.32
C ARG A 13 -3.01 -5.98 8.56
N GLN A 14 -3.31 -5.43 9.74
CA GLN A 14 -2.61 -5.82 10.96
C GLN A 14 -3.03 -7.20 11.47
N PHE A 15 -4.32 -7.53 11.37
CA PHE A 15 -4.89 -8.69 12.07
C PHE A 15 -5.44 -9.80 11.17
N ALA A 16 -5.76 -9.49 9.91
CA ALA A 16 -6.35 -10.46 8.99
C ALA A 16 -5.40 -10.94 7.88
N LEU A 17 -4.31 -10.21 7.63
CA LEU A 17 -3.33 -10.55 6.61
C LEU A 17 -2.02 -11.05 7.23
N PRO A 18 -1.35 -12.04 6.62
CA PRO A 18 -0.04 -12.49 7.08
C PRO A 18 0.97 -11.34 6.98
N ASN A 19 1.81 -11.24 8.00
CA ASN A 19 2.82 -10.18 8.09
C ASN A 19 3.92 -10.41 7.03
N PRO A 20 4.05 -9.52 6.04
CA PRO A 20 4.96 -9.73 4.93
C PRO A 20 6.44 -9.50 5.31
N TYR A 21 6.71 -8.99 6.51
CA TYR A 21 8.06 -8.65 6.95
C TYR A 21 8.72 -9.73 7.81
N ILE A 22 7.99 -10.79 8.20
CA ILE A 22 8.53 -11.88 9.03
C ILE A 22 9.76 -12.50 8.37
N ASN A 23 9.68 -12.81 7.07
CA ASN A 23 10.77 -13.42 6.30
C ASN A 23 11.94 -12.46 6.01
N ILE A 24 11.73 -11.15 6.20
CA ILE A 24 12.71 -10.11 5.90
C ILE A 24 13.49 -9.73 7.16
N ILE A 25 12.79 -9.58 8.28
CA ILE A 25 13.35 -9.10 9.54
C ILE A 25 13.85 -10.27 10.40
N GLY A 26 13.28 -11.47 10.24
CA GLY A 26 13.70 -12.69 10.95
C GLY A 26 13.38 -12.70 12.46
N ASN A 27 12.79 -11.62 12.98
CA ASN A 27 12.30 -11.52 14.36
C ASN A 27 10.85 -11.04 14.35
N GLU A 28 9.96 -11.84 14.92
CA GLU A 28 8.51 -11.61 14.88
C GLU A 28 8.10 -10.27 15.53
N VAL A 29 8.68 -9.91 16.68
CA VAL A 29 8.34 -8.66 17.38
C VAL A 29 8.70 -7.44 16.54
N TYR A 30 9.90 -7.44 15.95
CA TYR A 30 10.31 -6.33 15.08
C TYR A 30 9.52 -6.31 13.76
N ALA A 31 9.16 -7.48 13.22
CA ALA A 31 8.31 -7.57 12.04
C ALA A 31 6.91 -7.02 12.29
N ASP A 32 6.31 -7.27 13.46
CA ASP A 32 4.99 -6.76 13.81
C ASP A 32 4.99 -5.25 14.02
N LEU A 33 6.01 -4.72 14.70
CA LEU A 33 6.19 -3.27 14.83
C LEU A 33 6.36 -2.60 13.46
N PHE A 34 7.12 -3.23 12.56
CA PHE A 34 7.31 -2.74 11.21
C PHE A 34 6.00 -2.80 10.39
N ASN A 35 5.21 -3.87 10.55
CA ASN A 35 3.91 -4.00 9.92
C ASN A 35 2.91 -2.94 10.40
N ILE A 36 2.92 -2.59 11.69
CA ILE A 36 2.08 -1.51 12.22
C ILE A 36 2.49 -0.17 11.61
N PHE A 37 3.80 0.12 11.55
CA PHE A 37 4.29 1.39 11.04
C PHE A 37 4.05 1.54 9.53
N ILE A 38 4.42 0.52 8.75
CA ILE A 38 4.25 0.53 7.30
C ILE A 38 2.76 0.39 6.93
N GLY A 39 2.05 -0.55 7.56
CA GLY A 39 0.61 -0.80 7.40
C GLY A 39 -0.26 0.39 7.77
N GLY A 40 0.08 1.08 8.85
CA GLY A 40 -0.71 2.18 9.40
C GLY A 40 -0.46 3.53 8.74
N THR A 41 0.72 3.78 8.16
CA THR A 41 1.07 5.10 7.61
C THR A 41 1.54 5.05 6.16
N ILE A 42 2.57 4.26 5.86
CA ILE A 42 3.23 4.30 4.53
C ILE A 42 2.31 3.76 3.44
N LEU A 43 1.65 2.62 3.67
CA LEU A 43 0.71 2.03 2.72
C LEU A 43 -0.44 2.98 2.36
N HIS A 44 -0.98 3.67 3.36
CA HIS A 44 -2.05 4.65 3.15
C HIS A 44 -1.57 5.88 2.38
N PHE A 45 -0.34 6.34 2.64
CA PHE A 45 0.27 7.44 1.88
C PHE A 45 0.52 7.06 0.42
N CYS A 46 1.07 5.87 0.16
CA CYS A 46 1.24 5.34 -1.19
C CYS A 46 -0.10 5.20 -1.92
N ALA A 47 -1.11 4.64 -1.27
CA ALA A 47 -2.44 4.52 -1.87
C ALA A 47 -3.05 5.88 -2.24
N TYR A 48 -2.86 6.89 -1.39
CA TYR A 48 -3.32 8.24 -1.63
C TYR A 48 -2.64 8.88 -2.85
N ILE A 49 -1.31 8.78 -2.95
CA ILE A 49 -0.56 9.30 -4.11
C ILE A 49 -0.98 8.59 -5.39
N LEU A 50 -1.04 7.26 -5.38
CA LEU A 50 -1.41 6.47 -6.54
C LEU A 50 -2.82 6.83 -7.05
N THR A 51 -3.75 7.07 -6.14
CA THR A 51 -5.09 7.57 -6.48
C THR A 51 -5.02 8.98 -7.07
N GLY A 52 -4.22 9.86 -6.49
CA GLY A 52 -4.01 11.22 -6.97
C GLY A 52 -3.36 11.31 -8.35
N CYS A 53 -2.66 10.27 -8.81
CA CYS A 53 -2.18 10.20 -10.20
C CYS A 53 -3.33 10.08 -11.21
N GLY A 54 -4.41 9.41 -10.81
CA GLY A 54 -5.57 9.11 -11.66
C GLY A 54 -6.83 9.93 -11.33
N TYR A 55 -6.78 10.84 -10.35
CA TYR A 55 -7.95 11.57 -9.87
C TYR A 55 -7.66 13.07 -9.73
N THR A 56 -8.51 13.88 -10.34
CA THR A 56 -8.45 15.34 -10.29
C THR A 56 -9.60 15.91 -9.46
N ARG A 57 -9.28 16.46 -8.29
CA ARG A 57 -10.27 17.04 -7.38
C ARG A 57 -11.01 18.21 -8.03
N GLY A 58 -12.34 18.13 -8.06
CA GLY A 58 -13.21 19.17 -8.62
C GLY A 58 -13.52 19.00 -10.11
N VAL A 59 -12.85 18.05 -10.77
CA VAL A 59 -13.23 17.53 -12.10
C VAL A 59 -13.94 16.20 -11.93
N ASP A 60 -13.36 15.30 -11.14
CA ASP A 60 -13.91 13.98 -10.86
C ASP A 60 -14.82 13.96 -9.62
N ASP A 61 -15.79 13.06 -9.63
CA ASP A 61 -16.75 12.89 -8.54
C ASP A 61 -16.05 12.45 -7.22
N PRO A 62 -16.41 13.01 -6.05
CA PRO A 62 -15.79 12.64 -4.77
C PRO A 62 -15.88 11.14 -4.41
N ALA A 63 -16.91 10.46 -4.94
CA ALA A 63 -17.09 9.02 -4.80
C ALA A 63 -16.02 8.22 -5.58
N SER A 64 -15.63 8.67 -6.77
CA SER A 64 -14.59 8.00 -7.58
C SER A 64 -13.23 8.10 -6.90
N GLY A 65 -12.89 9.25 -6.30
CA GLY A 65 -11.67 9.40 -5.51
C GLY A 65 -11.62 8.48 -4.29
N SER A 66 -12.75 8.28 -3.60
CA SER A 66 -12.81 7.36 -2.45
C SER A 66 -12.69 5.89 -2.87
N PHE A 67 -13.28 5.53 -4.01
CA PHE A 67 -13.21 4.17 -4.56
C PHE A 67 -11.83 3.87 -5.14
N GLY A 68 -11.24 4.81 -5.87
CA GLY A 68 -9.87 4.73 -6.38
C GLY A 68 -8.84 4.59 -5.26
N TYR A 69 -9.07 5.25 -4.13
CA TYR A 69 -8.27 5.06 -2.92
C TYR A 69 -8.33 3.63 -2.37
N LEU A 70 -9.53 3.06 -2.30
CA LEU A 70 -9.70 1.69 -1.83
C LEU A 70 -8.97 0.70 -2.75
N ILE A 71 -9.14 0.84 -4.07
CA ILE A 71 -8.45 0.01 -5.06
C ILE A 71 -6.93 0.16 -4.93
N SER A 72 -6.43 1.40 -4.86
CA SER A 72 -5.00 1.67 -4.71
C SER A 72 -4.45 1.07 -3.43
N TYR A 73 -5.19 1.16 -2.32
CA TYR A 73 -4.78 0.56 -1.06
C TYR A 73 -4.73 -0.96 -1.14
N CYS A 74 -5.75 -1.59 -1.73
CA CYS A 74 -5.77 -3.03 -1.97
C CYS A 74 -4.60 -3.48 -2.86
N TYR A 75 -4.29 -2.72 -3.91
CA TYR A 75 -3.18 -3.00 -4.83
C TYR A 75 -1.83 -2.91 -4.14
N VAL A 76 -1.50 -1.78 -3.49
CA VAL A 76 -0.23 -1.61 -2.77
C VAL A 76 -0.12 -2.65 -1.65
N THR A 77 -1.26 -3.01 -1.05
CA THR A 77 -1.33 -4.08 -0.07
C THR A 77 -0.97 -5.44 -0.66
N ALA A 78 -1.58 -5.83 -1.77
CA ALA A 78 -1.26 -7.09 -2.44
C ALA A 78 0.21 -7.13 -2.90
N LEU A 79 0.71 -6.03 -3.45
CA LEU A 79 2.08 -5.88 -3.93
C LEU A 79 3.09 -6.14 -2.81
N ILE A 80 2.96 -5.44 -1.68
CA ILE A 80 3.90 -5.58 -0.56
C ILE A 80 3.82 -6.96 0.09
N THR A 81 2.63 -7.57 0.11
CA THR A 81 2.44 -8.95 0.61
C THR A 81 3.15 -9.97 -0.28
N ALA A 82 2.95 -9.87 -1.59
CA ALA A 82 3.59 -10.76 -2.55
C ALA A 82 5.12 -10.62 -2.48
N LEU A 83 5.62 -9.38 -2.49
CA LEU A 83 7.07 -9.13 -2.40
C LEU A 83 7.67 -9.66 -1.10
N GLY A 84 6.98 -9.51 0.03
CA GLY A 84 7.45 -10.02 1.32
C GLY A 84 7.46 -11.54 1.41
N TYR A 85 6.63 -12.21 0.61
CA TYR A 85 6.66 -13.66 0.47
C TYR A 85 7.85 -14.15 -0.37
N PHE A 86 8.16 -13.47 -1.48
CA PHE A 86 9.19 -13.93 -2.43
C PHE A 86 10.60 -13.42 -2.13
N ILE A 87 10.76 -12.33 -1.39
CA ILE A 87 12.05 -11.66 -1.20
C ILE A 87 12.37 -11.57 0.29
N SER A 88 13.42 -12.28 0.72
CA SER A 88 13.91 -12.22 2.11
C SER A 88 14.94 -11.11 2.34
N ASN A 89 15.57 -10.58 1.29
CA ASN A 89 16.55 -9.51 1.42
C ASN A 89 15.87 -8.13 1.44
N ILE A 90 16.00 -7.41 2.54
CA ILE A 90 15.35 -6.09 2.75
C ILE A 90 15.73 -5.05 1.69
N THR A 91 16.99 -5.02 1.26
CA THR A 91 17.47 -4.05 0.27
C THR A 91 16.84 -4.34 -1.10
N VAL A 92 16.83 -5.60 -1.52
CA VAL A 92 16.20 -6.03 -2.79
C VAL A 92 14.69 -5.76 -2.75
N PHE A 93 14.04 -6.07 -1.63
CA PHE A 93 12.61 -5.82 -1.42
C PHE A 93 12.26 -4.34 -1.61
N ILE A 94 13.01 -3.43 -0.97
CA ILE A 94 12.77 -1.98 -1.07
C ILE A 94 12.95 -1.50 -2.51
N ILE A 95 14.03 -1.91 -3.18
CA ILE A 95 14.32 -1.49 -4.57
C ILE A 95 13.20 -1.95 -5.51
N VAL A 96 12.80 -3.23 -5.43
CA VAL A 96 11.76 -3.79 -6.29
C VAL A 96 10.41 -3.12 -6.02
N PHE A 97 10.08 -2.88 -4.75
CA PHE A 97 8.85 -2.17 -4.38
C PHE A 97 8.82 -0.76 -4.99
N ILE A 98 9.90 0.02 -4.87
CA ILE A 98 9.99 1.37 -5.42
C ILE A 98 9.80 1.36 -6.93
N VAL A 99 10.51 0.46 -7.65
CA VAL A 99 10.40 0.37 -9.12
C VAL A 99 8.97 0.05 -9.55
N LEU A 100 8.37 -1.00 -8.98
CA LEU A 100 7.00 -1.41 -9.34
C LEU A 100 5.97 -0.33 -8.99
N TYR A 101 6.14 0.32 -7.83
CA TYR A 101 5.26 1.41 -7.41
C TYR A 101 5.36 2.62 -8.36
N THR A 102 6.58 3.04 -8.71
CA THR A 102 6.79 4.15 -9.68
C THR A 102 6.17 3.84 -11.03
N VAL A 103 6.37 2.63 -11.57
CA VAL A 103 5.72 2.19 -12.81
C VAL A 103 4.19 2.25 -12.70
N SER A 104 3.64 1.84 -11.56
CA SER A 104 2.19 1.90 -11.31
C SER A 104 1.67 3.34 -11.32
N CYS A 105 2.37 4.27 -10.67
CA CYS A 105 2.00 5.69 -10.69
C CYS A 105 2.04 6.27 -12.10
N ILE A 106 3.05 5.93 -12.90
CA ILE A 106 3.16 6.37 -14.30
C ILE A 106 1.99 5.81 -15.13
N LEU A 107 1.70 4.51 -15.02
CA LEU A 107 0.61 3.88 -15.77
C LEU A 107 -0.76 4.48 -15.45
N VAL A 108 -1.03 4.71 -14.16
CA VAL A 108 -2.28 5.34 -13.73
C VAL A 108 -2.34 6.80 -14.20
N GLY A 109 -1.23 7.53 -14.14
CA GLY A 109 -1.15 8.93 -14.58
C GLY A 109 -1.22 9.12 -16.10
N TYR A 110 -0.79 8.14 -16.89
CA TYR A 110 -0.90 8.17 -18.36
C TYR A 110 -2.32 7.86 -18.88
N GLY A 111 -3.21 7.34 -18.02
CA GLY A 111 -4.59 6.99 -18.39
C GLY A 111 -5.58 8.16 -18.33
N ASN A 112 -5.15 9.32 -17.83
CA ASN A 112 -5.92 10.57 -17.74
C ASN A 112 -5.48 11.58 -18.80
#